data_AF-A0AAW2XSS5-F1
#
_entry.id   AF-A0AAW2XSS5-F1
#
_cell.length_a   1.000
_cell.length_b   1.000
_cell.length_c   1.000
_cell.angle_alpha   90.00
_cell.angle_beta   90.00
_cell.angle_gamma   90.00
#
_symmetry.space_group_name_H-M   'P 1'
#
loop_
_entity.id
_entity.type
_entity.pdbx_description
1 polymer ?
#
loop_
_entity_poly.entity_id
_entity_poly.type
_entity_poly.pdbx_seq_one_letter_code
_entity_poly.pdbx_strand_id
1 'polypeptide(L)'
;METSHHIAILPSPGMGHLIPLAELAKNLISRHSFSVTFIIPTDANTSHLQAQKSFLQALPHSISCIFLPPISFTDHLPTTQRSNHEYRSASTDQSHIFVGHSSLRPCG
;
A
#
# COMPACT_ATOMS: atom_id res chain seq x y z
N MET A 1 -3.88 -21.87 -38.88
CA MET A 1 -3.90 -20.54 -38.22
C MET A 1 -3.96 -20.80 -36.73
N GLU A 2 -2.85 -20.67 -36.02
CA GLU A 2 -2.83 -20.88 -34.57
C GLU A 2 -3.32 -19.60 -33.89
N THR A 3 -4.59 -19.59 -33.46
CA THR A 3 -5.14 -18.48 -32.70
C THR A 3 -4.66 -18.60 -31.25
N SER A 4 -3.43 -18.19 -30.98
CA SER A 4 -2.92 -18.11 -29.60
C SER A 4 -3.71 -17.04 -28.86
N HIS A 5 -4.46 -17.44 -27.84
CA HIS A 5 -5.26 -16.52 -27.04
C HIS A 5 -4.32 -15.78 -26.08
N HIS A 6 -4.41 -14.46 -26.11
CA HIS A 6 -3.53 -13.59 -25.33
C HIS A 6 -4.31 -12.98 -24.16
N ILE A 7 -3.79 -13.16 -22.94
CA ILE A 7 -4.40 -12.71 -21.70
C ILE A 7 -3.55 -11.59 -21.11
N ALA A 8 -4.17 -10.44 -20.85
CA ALA A 8 -3.55 -9.34 -20.10
C ALA A 8 -4.03 -9.38 -18.65
N ILE A 9 -3.10 -9.32 -17.70
CA ILE A 9 -3.38 -9.32 -16.26
C ILE A 9 -2.88 -8.01 -15.67
N LEU A 10 -3.79 -7.26 -15.03
CA LEU A 10 -3.50 -6.05 -14.29
C LEU A 10 -3.63 -6.35 -12.78
N PRO A 11 -2.53 -6.73 -12.09
CA PRO A 11 -2.57 -6.96 -10.65
C PRO A 11 -2.79 -5.65 -9.89
N SER A 12 -3.48 -5.74 -8.74
CA SER A 12 -3.44 -4.67 -7.75
C SER A 12 -2.03 -4.56 -7.13
N PRO A 13 -1.61 -3.36 -6.68
CA PRO A 13 -0.30 -3.17 -6.07
C PRO A 13 -0.07 -4.08 -4.85
N GLY A 14 1.10 -4.72 -4.80
CA GLY A 14 1.55 -5.53 -3.66
C GLY A 14 1.93 -6.98 -4.01
N MET A 15 2.94 -7.52 -3.34
CA MET A 15 3.46 -8.88 -3.60
C MET A 15 2.42 -9.98 -3.33
N GLY A 16 1.51 -9.78 -2.37
CA GLY A 16 0.44 -10.73 -2.05
C GLY A 16 -0.58 -10.93 -3.18
N HIS A 17 -0.72 -9.96 -4.08
CA HIS A 17 -1.56 -10.09 -5.27
C HIS A 17 -0.77 -10.62 -6.47
N LEU A 18 0.52 -10.28 -6.55
CA LEU A 18 1.39 -10.67 -7.66
C LEU A 18 1.70 -12.18 -7.66
N ILE A 19 1.97 -12.77 -6.50
CA ILE A 19 2.34 -14.19 -6.40
C ILE A 19 1.21 -15.12 -6.87
N PRO A 20 -0.05 -15.00 -6.38
CA PRO A 20 -1.14 -15.85 -6.84
C PRO A 20 -1.42 -15.69 -8.34
N LEU A 21 -1.31 -14.47 -8.87
CA LEU A 21 -1.52 -14.22 -10.30
C LEU A 21 -0.41 -14.81 -11.16
N ALA A 22 0.84 -14.82 -10.69
CA ALA A 22 1.93 -15.51 -11.37
C ALA A 22 1.74 -17.03 -11.39
N GLU A 23 1.25 -17.64 -10.30
CA GLU A 23 0.86 -19.05 -10.29
C GLU A 23 -0.29 -19.33 -11.25
N LEU A 24 -1.29 -18.45 -11.31
CA LEU A 24 -2.38 -18.56 -12.29
C LEU A 24 -1.85 -18.49 -13.72
N ALA A 25 -0.98 -17.53 -14.03
CA ALA A 25 -0.37 -17.38 -15.35
C ALA A 25 0.41 -18.62 -15.78
N LYS A 26 1.22 -19.21 -14.89
CA LYS A 26 1.92 -20.47 -15.15
C LYS A 26 0.95 -21.61 -15.49
N ASN A 27 -0.14 -21.72 -14.74
CA ASN A 27 -1.17 -22.73 -15.00
C ASN A 27 -1.87 -22.52 -16.34
N LEU A 28 -2.18 -21.26 -16.71
CA LEU A 28 -2.80 -20.92 -18.00
C LEU A 28 -1.91 -21.29 -19.19
N ILE A 29 -0.62 -20.96 -19.11
CA ILE A 29 0.36 -21.28 -20.15
C ILE A 29 0.52 -22.80 -20.26
N SER A 30 0.70 -23.49 -19.14
CA SER A 30 0.94 -24.94 -19.11
C SER A 30 -0.25 -25.77 -19.59
N ARG A 31 -1.49 -25.28 -19.43
CA ARG A 31 -2.70 -26.07 -19.73
C ARG A 31 -3.36 -25.69 -21.06
N HIS A 32 -3.20 -24.46 -21.54
CA HIS A 32 -4.02 -23.93 -22.62
C HIS A 32 -3.27 -23.19 -23.75
N SER A 33 -1.93 -23.32 -23.84
CA SER A 33 -1.12 -22.65 -24.89
C SER A 33 -1.42 -21.15 -25.02
N PHE A 34 -1.78 -20.52 -23.90
CA PHE A 34 -2.05 -19.09 -23.83
C PHE A 34 -0.76 -18.31 -23.70
N SER A 35 -0.78 -17.07 -24.20
CA SER A 35 0.25 -16.08 -23.93
C SER A 35 -0.25 -15.13 -22.86
N VAL A 36 0.57 -14.85 -21.83
CA VAL A 36 0.15 -14.00 -20.71
C VAL A 36 1.07 -12.79 -20.61
N THR A 37 0.48 -11.61 -20.47
CA THR A 37 1.19 -10.35 -20.21
C THR A 37 0.73 -9.72 -18.91
N PHE A 38 1.66 -9.43 -18.01
CA PHE A 38 1.43 -8.62 -16.82
C PHE A 38 1.58 -7.13 -17.14
N ILE A 39 0.63 -6.33 -16.69
CA ILE A 39 0.71 -4.87 -16.75
C ILE A 39 0.85 -4.38 -15.33
N ILE A 40 2.05 -3.94 -14.94
CA ILE A 40 2.34 -3.55 -13.56
C ILE A 40 2.20 -2.03 -13.43
N PRO A 41 1.25 -1.52 -12.63
CA PRO A 41 1.20 -0.11 -12.29
C PRO A 41 2.40 0.21 -11.39
N THR A 42 3.21 1.18 -11.80
CA THR A 42 4.37 1.61 -11.02
C THR A 42 3.94 2.69 -10.04
N ASP A 43 4.20 2.48 -8.75
CA ASP A 43 4.06 3.51 -7.73
C ASP A 43 5.33 4.37 -7.67
N ALA A 44 5.21 5.59 -7.15
CA ALA A 44 6.37 6.47 -6.95
C ALA A 44 7.40 5.90 -5.94
N ASN A 45 7.02 4.89 -5.15
CA ASN A 45 7.90 4.24 -4.19
C ASN A 45 8.78 3.17 -4.87
N THR A 46 10.04 3.53 -5.11
CA THR A 46 11.03 2.72 -5.83
C THR A 46 11.35 1.37 -5.18
N SER A 47 11.10 1.21 -3.87
CA SER A 47 11.45 0.00 -3.12
C SER A 47 10.59 -1.22 -3.49
N HIS A 48 9.27 -1.05 -3.61
CA HIS A 48 8.35 -2.13 -3.97
C HIS A 48 8.52 -2.56 -5.43
N LEU A 49 8.84 -1.61 -6.31
CA LEU A 49 9.09 -1.90 -7.72
C LEU A 49 10.26 -2.86 -7.93
N GLN A 50 11.32 -2.75 -7.12
CA GLN A 50 12.49 -3.61 -7.25
C GLN A 50 12.17 -5.08 -6.92
N ALA A 51 11.41 -5.32 -5.84
CA ALA A 51 10.96 -6.66 -5.47
C ALA A 51 10.05 -7.28 -6.55
N GLN A 52 9.10 -6.48 -7.08
CA GLN A 52 8.22 -6.92 -8.16
C GLN A 52 9.03 -7.26 -9.43
N LYS A 53 9.98 -6.41 -9.83
CA LYS A 53 10.87 -6.67 -10.97
C LYS A 53 11.67 -7.96 -10.77
N SER A 54 12.33 -8.13 -9.63
CA SER A 54 13.12 -9.34 -9.37
C SER A 54 12.27 -10.60 -9.43
N PHE A 55 11.04 -10.56 -8.91
CA PHE A 55 10.12 -11.68 -8.97
C PHE A 55 9.68 -11.98 -10.41
N LEU A 56 9.31 -10.95 -11.17
CA LEU A 56 8.86 -11.09 -12.56
C LEU A 56 9.98 -11.56 -13.49
N GLN A 57 11.24 -11.18 -13.24
CA GLN A 57 12.41 -11.68 -13.98
C GLN A 57 12.70 -13.16 -13.69
N ALA A 58 12.26 -13.70 -12.56
CA ALA A 58 12.39 -15.11 -12.23
C ALA A 58 11.30 -15.99 -12.88
N LEU A 59 10.30 -15.37 -13.53
CA LEU A 59 9.25 -16.11 -14.24
C LEU A 59 9.74 -16.64 -15.60
N PRO A 60 9.12 -17.71 -16.12
CA PRO A 60 9.46 -18.23 -17.45
C PRO A 60 9.27 -17.18 -18.55
N HIS A 61 10.12 -17.22 -19.58
CA HIS A 61 10.07 -16.32 -20.76
C HIS A 61 8.73 -16.31 -21.52
N SER A 62 7.85 -17.27 -21.25
CA SER A 62 6.48 -17.33 -21.79
C SER A 62 5.54 -16.29 -21.17
N ILE A 63 5.96 -15.61 -20.10
CA ILE A 63 5.22 -14.53 -19.44
C ILE A 63 5.89 -13.20 -19.79
N SER A 64 5.15 -12.30 -20.44
CA SER A 64 5.61 -10.94 -20.72
C SER A 64 5.20 -9.99 -19.59
N CYS A 65 5.94 -8.90 -19.43
CA CYS A 65 5.63 -7.87 -18.43
C CYS A 65 5.87 -6.46 -18.97
N ILE A 66 4.91 -5.57 -18.74
CA ILE A 66 4.94 -4.16 -19.09
C ILE A 66 4.81 -3.34 -17.81
N PHE A 67 5.77 -2.46 -17.54
CA PHE A 67 5.72 -1.53 -16.42
C PHE A 67 5.14 -0.20 -16.90
N LEU A 68 4.05 0.25 -16.28
CA LEU A 68 3.43 1.53 -16.59
C LEU A 68 4.26 2.68 -15.99
N PRO A 69 4.22 3.90 -16.56
CA PRO A 69 4.89 5.05 -15.98
C PRO A 69 4.40 5.31 -14.54
N PRO A 70 5.26 5.83 -13.64
CA PRO A 70 4.87 6.12 -12.27
C PRO A 70 3.72 7.13 -12.23
N ILE A 71 2.65 6.78 -11.54
CA ILE A 71 1.54 7.69 -11.26
C ILE A 71 1.65 8.20 -9.82
N SER A 72 1.70 9.52 -9.66
CA SER A 72 1.64 10.15 -8.34
C SER A 72 0.18 10.27 -7.94
N PHE A 73 -0.19 9.67 -6.82
CA PHE A 73 -1.53 9.85 -6.22
C PHE A 73 -1.63 11.14 -5.39
N THR A 74 -0.68 12.08 -5.55
CA THR A 74 -0.72 13.41 -4.94
C THR A 74 -1.70 14.32 -5.69
N ASP A 75 -2.94 13.84 -5.89
CA ASP A 75 -4.02 14.67 -6.39
C ASP A 75 -4.91 15.08 -5.21
N HIS A 76 -5.01 16.39 -5.08
CA HIS A 76 -5.53 17.18 -3.98
C HIS A 76 -6.78 16.63 -3.29
N LEU A 77 -6.62 16.08 -2.08
CA LEU A 77 -7.71 16.07 -1.11
C LEU A 77 -7.96 17.53 -0.70
N PRO A 78 -9.19 18.07 -0.82
CA PRO A 78 -9.48 19.36 -0.24
C PRO A 78 -9.18 19.23 1.24
N THR A 79 -8.22 20.00 1.72
CA THR A 79 -7.93 20.10 3.14
C THR A 79 -9.24 20.60 3.74
N THR A 80 -10.00 19.70 4.39
CA THR A 80 -11.08 20.13 5.27
C THR A 80 -10.37 20.90 6.37
N GLN A 81 -10.27 22.22 6.20
CA GLN A 81 -10.03 23.10 7.31
C GLN A 81 -11.23 22.90 8.23
N ARG A 82 -11.06 22.05 9.24
CA ARG A 82 -11.85 22.16 10.46
C ARG A 82 -11.48 23.51 11.03
N SER A 83 -12.25 24.54 10.67
CA SER A 83 -12.24 25.80 11.40
C SER A 83 -12.49 25.44 12.86
N ASN A 84 -11.49 25.63 13.71
CA ASN A 84 -11.64 25.56 15.15
C ASN A 84 -12.60 26.68 15.54
N HIS A 85 -13.90 26.40 15.51
CA HIS A 85 -14.86 27.32 16.09
C HIS A 85 -14.69 27.22 17.59
N GLU A 86 -14.05 28.24 18.13
CA GLU A 86 -13.87 28.56 19.53
C GLU A 86 -15.19 28.39 20.29
N TYR A 87 -15.38 27.24 20.94
CA TYR A 87 -16.44 27.07 21.93
C TYR A 87 -15.89 27.52 23.28
N ARG A 88 -15.79 28.83 23.45
CA ARG A 88 -15.55 29.46 24.75
C ARG A 88 -16.81 29.30 25.60
N SER A 89 -16.98 28.12 26.19
CA SER A 89 -17.87 27.94 27.34
C SER A 89 -17.15 28.41 28.59
N ALA A 90 -17.63 29.51 29.15
CA ALA A 90 -17.30 29.95 30.47
C ALA A 90 -17.76 28.91 31.52
N SER A 91 -16.93 28.77 32.56
CA SER A 91 -17.29 28.30 33.90
C SER A 91 -17.72 26.84 34.04
N THR A 92 -16.88 26.03 34.72
CA THR A 92 -17.00 25.84 36.18
C THR A 92 -15.98 24.79 36.62
N ASP A 93 -15.21 25.18 37.66
CA ASP A 93 -14.54 24.35 38.66
C ASP A 93 -13.51 23.29 38.21
N GLN A 94 -12.28 23.49 38.70
CA GLN A 94 -11.47 22.49 39.41
C GLN A 94 -10.02 22.38 38.90
N SER A 95 -9.08 22.95 39.67
CA SER A 95 -7.85 22.30 40.14
C SER A 95 -6.80 23.33 40.60
N HIS A 96 -6.85 23.65 41.89
CA HIS A 96 -5.72 24.25 42.60
C HIS A 96 -4.71 23.12 42.85
N ILE A 97 -3.72 22.97 41.97
CA ILE A 97 -2.63 22.00 42.16
C ILE A 97 -1.54 22.69 42.99
N PHE A 98 -1.67 22.62 44.32
CA PHE A 98 -0.63 23.06 45.25
C PHE A 98 0.32 21.88 45.51
N VAL A 99 1.55 21.99 45.02
CA VAL A 99 2.65 21.09 45.36
C VAL A 99 3.06 21.37 46.80
N GLY A 100 2.59 20.53 47.73
CA GLY A 100 2.95 20.58 49.15
C GLY A 100 3.75 19.35 49.54
N HIS A 101 5.06 19.52 49.68
CA HIS A 101 6.02 18.52 50.14
C HIS A 101 5.80 18.27 51.65
N SER A 102 5.22 17.13 52.04
CA SER A 102 5.04 16.77 53.45
C SER A 102 6.27 16.05 53.98
N SER A 103 7.01 16.81 54.78
CA SER A 103 8.11 16.43 55.66
C SER A 103 7.76 15.29 56.63
N LEU A 104 8.67 14.30 56.71
CA LEU A 104 9.17 13.56 57.88
C LEU A 104 8.28 13.45 59.14
N ARG A 105 8.07 12.21 59.63
CA ARG A 105 8.76 11.66 60.82
C ARG A 105 8.33 10.21 61.19
N PRO A 106 9.14 9.49 62.01
CA PRO A 106 9.07 8.04 62.24
C PRO A 106 8.49 7.67 63.63
N CYS A 107 8.13 6.39 63.82
CA CYS A 107 8.01 5.62 65.08
C CYS A 107 7.79 4.15 64.66
N GLY A 108 8.35 3.08 65.22
CA GLY A 108 9.26 2.83 66.33
C GLY A 108 9.60 1.33 66.30
#